data_AF-A0A1G5WJ39-F1
#
_entry.id   AF-A0A1G5WJ39-F1
#
_cell.length_a   1.000
_cell.length_b   1.000
_cell.length_c   1.000
_cell.angle_alpha   90.00
_cell.angle_beta   90.00
_cell.angle_gamma   90.00
#
_symmetry.space_group_name_H-M   'P 1'
#
loop_
_entity.id
_entity.type
_entity.pdbx_description
1 polymer ?
#
loop_
_entity_poly.entity_id
_entity_poly.type
_entity_poly.pdbx_seq_one_letter_code
_entity_poly.pdbx_strand_id
1 'polypeptide(L)' 'MPYKTGEKPGVGTYLCINCDQKVTLDDAKDTLPPCPKCKNTEFIKL' A
#
# COMPACT_ATOMS: atom_id res chain seq x y z
N MET A 1 4.63 -11.76 0.37
CA MET A 1 3.47 -11.69 -0.54
C MET A 1 3.17 -10.22 -0.78
N PRO A 2 3.00 -9.76 -2.04
CA PRO A 2 2.62 -8.38 -2.31
C PRO A 2 1.19 -8.12 -1.84
N TYR A 3 0.95 -6.98 -1.21
CA TYR A 3 -0.34 -6.47 -0.78
C TYR A 3 -1.02 -5.76 -1.93
N LYS A 4 -2.35 -5.92 -2.04
CA LYS A 4 -3.15 -5.26 -3.07
C LYS A 4 -4.02 -4.14 -2.52
N THR A 5 -4.40 -3.22 -3.40
CA THR A 5 -5.34 -2.15 -3.07
C THR A 5 -6.69 -2.70 -2.65
N GLY A 6 -7.34 -2.05 -1.68
CA GLY A 6 -8.61 -2.51 -1.14
C GLY A 6 -8.47 -3.57 -0.05
N GLU A 7 -7.29 -4.17 0.13
CA GLU A 7 -7.02 -5.01 1.30
C GLU A 7 -6.81 -4.16 2.55
N LYS A 8 -7.04 -4.77 3.72
CA LYS A 8 -6.80 -4.18 5.04
C LYS A 8 -5.65 -4.90 5.73
N PRO A 9 -4.40 -4.70 5.30
CA PRO A 9 -3.24 -5.33 5.91
C PRO A 9 -2.86 -4.75 7.28
N GLY A 10 -3.61 -3.74 7.74
CA GLY A 10 -3.42 -3.06 9.02
C GLY A 10 -2.40 -1.94 8.96
N VAL A 11 -2.17 -1.33 10.11
CA VAL A 11 -1.19 -0.24 10.29
C VAL A 11 0.20 -0.71 9.86
N GLY A 12 0.90 0.14 9.11
CA GLY A 12 2.24 -0.15 8.61
C GLY A 12 2.63 0.71 7.42
N THR A 13 3.90 0.60 7.02
CA THR A 13 4.41 1.26 5.83
C THR A 13 4.46 0.29 4.66
N TYR A 14 3.89 0.71 3.55
CA TYR A 14 3.77 -0.06 2.32
C TYR A 14 4.54 0.65 1.22
N LEU A 15 5.43 -0.06 0.55
CA LEU A 15 6.21 0.44 -0.57
C LEU A 15 5.65 -0.11 -1.87
N CYS A 16 5.31 0.78 -2.81
CA CYS A 16 4.88 0.38 -4.13
C CYS A 16 6.05 -0.24 -4.90
N ILE A 17 5.87 -1.45 -5.43
CA ILE A 17 6.93 -2.19 -6.13
C ILE A 17 7.28 -1.62 -7.52
N ASN A 18 6.48 -0.68 -8.04
CA ASN A 18 6.63 -0.16 -9.40
C ASN A 18 7.34 1.20 -9.42
N CYS A 19 7.10 2.05 -8.41
CA CYS A 19 7.62 3.42 -8.38
C CYS A 19 8.22 3.83 -7.02
N ASP A 20 8.41 2.86 -6.12
CA ASP A 20 8.96 3.03 -4.77
C ASP A 20 8.19 4.04 -3.90
N GLN A 21 6.91 4.25 -4.21
CA GLN A 21 6.05 5.14 -3.45
C GLN A 21 5.73 4.53 -2.08
N LYS A 22 6.03 5.28 -1.01
CA LYS A 22 5.68 4.91 0.36
C LYS A 22 4.26 5.36 0.70
N VAL A 23 3.45 4.42 1.18
CA VAL A 23 2.10 4.61 1.68
C VAL A 23 2.09 4.12 3.12
N THR A 24 1.90 5.02 4.07
CA THR A 24 1.78 4.65 5.48
C THR A 24 0.30 4.59 5.81
N LEU A 25 -0.16 3.46 6.33
CA LEU A 25 -1.48 3.32 6.92
C LEU A 25 -1.34 3.52 8.43
N ASP A 26 -2.02 4.51 8.96
CA ASP A 26 -2.13 4.84 10.38
C ASP A 26 -3.40 4.26 11.03
N ASP A 27 -4.43 3.96 10.23
CA ASP A 27 -5.62 3.22 10.68
C ASP A 27 -5.59 1.75 10.19
N ALA A 28 -5.95 0.82 11.08
CA ALA A 28 -6.13 -0.58 10.72
C ALA A 28 -7.40 -0.84 9.88
N LYS A 29 -8.33 0.11 9.86
CA LYS A 29 -9.54 0.07 9.05
C LYS A 29 -9.34 0.63 7.66
N ASP A 30 -8.25 1.38 7.43
CA ASP A 30 -7.96 1.94 6.13
C ASP A 30 -7.64 0.84 5.11
N THR A 31 -8.25 1.00 3.95
CA THR A 31 -7.95 0.16 2.80
C THR A 31 -6.76 0.73 2.09
N LEU A 32 -5.91 -0.15 1.56
CA LEU A 32 -4.74 0.29 0.82
C LEU A 32 -5.19 1.04 -0.45
N PRO A 33 -4.89 2.35 -0.59
CA PRO A 33 -5.29 3.10 -1.78
C PRO A 33 -4.38 2.76 -2.96
N PRO A 34 -4.87 2.90 -4.22
CA PRO A 34 -4.01 2.79 -5.39
C PRO A 34 -2.88 3.81 -5.36
N CYS A 35 -1.74 3.44 -5.94
CA CYS A 35 -0.55 4.27 -5.89
C CYS A 35 -0.81 5.63 -6.58
N PRO A 36 -0.58 6.77 -5.89
CA PRO A 36 -0.86 8.09 -6.45
C PRO A 36 0.05 8.46 -7.63
N LYS A 37 1.24 7.84 -7.76
CA LYS A 37 2.19 8.11 -8.84
C LYS A 37 1.91 7.31 -10.11
N CYS A 38 1.74 6.00 -9.99
CA CYS A 38 1.69 5.09 -11.13
C CYS A 38 0.36 4.34 -11.26
N LYS A 39 -0.59 4.58 -10.36
CA LYS A 39 -1.86 3.82 -10.24
C LYS A 39 -1.68 2.31 -10.05
N ASN A 40 -0.46 1.86 -9.72
CA ASN A 40 -0.21 0.47 -9.43
C ASN A 40 -0.96 0.07 -8.15
N THR A 41 -1.37 -1.19 -8.11
CA THR A 41 -2.15 -1.75 -7.02
C THR A 41 -1.35 -2.71 -6.16
N GLU A 42 -0.04 -2.87 -6.40
CA GLU A 42 0.81 -3.84 -5.70
C GLU A 42 1.86 -3.15 -4.82
N PHE A 43 1.95 -3.60 -3.58
CA PHE A 43 2.80 -3.02 -2.53
C PHE A 43 3.49 -4.10 -1.70
N ILE A 44 4.61 -3.77 -1.08
CA ILE A 44 5.30 -4.61 -0.08
C ILE A 44 5.29 -3.90 1.27
N LYS A 45 5.01 -4.64 2.35
CA LYS A 45 5.11 -4.09 3.70
C LYS A 45 6.59 -4.06 4.11
N LEU A 46 7.03 -2.91 4.61
CA LEU A 46 8.34 -2.71 5.22
C LEU A 46 8.31 -3.05 6.71
#